data_AF-A0A2G5VRW2-F1
#
_entry.id   AF-A0A2G5VRW2-F1
#
_cell.length_a   1.000
_cell.length_b   1.000
_cell.length_c   1.000
_cell.angle_alpha   90.00
_cell.angle_beta   90.00
_cell.angle_gamma   90.00
#
_symmetry.space_group_name_H-M   'P 1'
#
loop_
_entity.id
_entity.type
_entity.pdbx_description
1 polymer ?
#
loop_
_entity_poly.entity_id
_entity_poly.type
_entity_poly.pdbx_seq_one_letter_code
_entity_poly.pdbx_strand_id
1 'polypeptide(L)'
;MFKKHFLLLSLFFGIVSAGFSSSSSSESCEDDHNGGGGGGHNHGGGGGGRPNGGCDAGWRRFNRPNGGWCIRSFGGRLTHASAEAQCQSYGATLSGLQNMEEARYATSSALPLMSSSSGSLWLGAHRTNACNRQRVTTECTPQNSFRWTDGSTSGTAGFLWSQAQPDNAYDLKQDCIIITAARGPLTVKNVVWPENRLDDVDCALDSTEVSPRALAGYVCGKKAR
;
A
#
# COMPACT_ATOMS: atom_id res chain seq x y z
N MET A 1 47.60 24.67 44.76
CA MET A 1 48.83 23.92 45.10
C MET A 1 48.41 22.83 46.08
N PHE A 2 48.45 21.52 45.81
CA PHE A 2 49.58 20.68 45.37
C PHE A 2 49.14 19.56 44.41
N LYS A 3 50.16 18.91 43.83
CA LYS A 3 50.20 18.13 42.58
C LYS A 3 49.59 16.72 42.63
N LYS A 4 48.90 16.40 41.54
CA LYS A 4 48.91 15.17 40.70
C LYS A 4 49.79 14.01 41.20
N HIS A 5 49.19 12.82 41.32
CA HIS A 5 49.78 11.54 40.91
C HIS A 5 48.68 10.71 40.22
N PHE A 6 48.81 10.55 38.90
CA PHE A 6 47.93 9.73 38.06
C PHE A 6 48.69 8.43 37.78
N LEU A 7 48.13 7.30 38.19
CA LEU A 7 48.71 5.98 37.99
C LEU A 7 48.17 5.45 36.65
N LEU A 8 49.07 5.29 35.68
CA LEU A 8 48.80 4.63 34.40
C LEU A 8 48.70 3.12 34.64
N LEU A 9 47.60 2.50 34.19
CA LEU A 9 47.54 1.07 33.93
C LEU A 9 47.14 0.86 32.46
N SER A 10 48.12 0.56 31.64
CA SER A 10 47.98 0.20 30.23
C SER A 10 47.60 -1.28 30.12
N LEU A 11 46.40 -1.59 29.62
CA LEU A 11 46.03 -2.93 29.16
C LEU A 11 46.05 -2.95 27.63
N PHE A 12 47.00 -3.69 27.05
CA PHE A 12 47.01 -4.06 25.64
C PHE A 12 46.15 -5.32 25.46
N PHE A 13 45.10 -5.24 24.64
CA PHE A 13 44.43 -6.40 24.06
C PHE A 13 44.67 -6.40 22.55
N GLY A 14 45.37 -7.43 22.07
CA GLY A 14 45.69 -7.64 20.66
C GLY A 14 44.47 -8.10 19.87
N ILE A 15 44.34 -7.57 18.65
CA ILE A 15 43.34 -7.97 17.67
C ILE A 15 43.95 -9.08 16.81
N VAL A 16 43.28 -10.24 16.77
CA VAL A 16 43.60 -11.33 15.83
C VAL A 16 42.83 -11.10 14.54
N SER A 17 43.54 -10.85 13.45
CA SER A 17 43.00 -10.75 12.10
C SER A 17 42.90 -12.15 11.49
N ALA A 18 41.68 -12.67 11.29
CA ALA A 18 41.46 -13.85 10.46
C ALA A 18 41.09 -13.39 9.04
N GLY A 19 42.03 -13.54 8.12
CA GLY A 19 41.79 -13.38 6.68
C GLY A 19 41.20 -14.66 6.11
N PHE A 20 40.02 -14.57 5.50
CA PHE A 20 39.44 -15.66 4.72
C PHE A 20 39.40 -15.23 3.26
N SER A 21 40.26 -15.85 2.46
CA SER A 21 40.34 -15.71 1.02
C SER A 21 39.16 -16.45 0.36
N SER A 22 38.39 -15.76 -0.47
CA SER A 22 37.35 -16.34 -1.31
C SER A 22 37.97 -17.01 -2.54
N SER A 23 38.01 -18.34 -2.56
CA SER A 23 38.37 -19.14 -3.73
C SER A 23 37.17 -19.31 -4.68
N SER A 24 37.34 -18.81 -5.89
CA SER A 24 36.48 -19.04 -7.05
C SER A 24 36.73 -20.43 -7.63
N SER A 25 35.70 -21.25 -7.78
CA SER A 25 35.77 -22.52 -8.49
C SER A 25 34.72 -22.54 -9.61
N SER A 26 35.21 -22.50 -10.84
CA SER A 26 34.47 -22.71 -12.09
C SER A 26 34.70 -24.15 -12.54
N GLU A 27 33.64 -24.94 -12.69
CA GLU A 27 33.71 -26.26 -13.31
C GLU A 27 32.80 -26.30 -14.55
N SER A 28 33.40 -26.70 -15.65
CA SER A 28 32.83 -26.88 -16.98
C SER A 28 32.93 -28.37 -17.34
N CYS A 29 31.84 -28.99 -17.77
CA CYS A 29 31.86 -30.30 -18.44
C CYS A 29 30.85 -30.33 -19.59
N GLU A 30 31.36 -30.67 -20.77
CA GLU A 30 30.59 -31.02 -21.98
C GLU A 30 30.65 -32.55 -22.21
N ASP A 31 29.73 -33.02 -23.08
CA ASP A 31 29.65 -34.32 -23.79
C ASP A 31 29.16 -35.56 -22.99
N ASP A 32 28.32 -36.50 -23.48
CA ASP A 32 27.56 -36.68 -24.72
C ASP A 32 26.55 -37.87 -24.59
N HIS A 33 25.51 -37.87 -25.43
CA HIS A 33 24.73 -39.00 -26.00
C HIS A 33 23.80 -39.97 -25.20
N ASN A 34 22.51 -39.88 -25.57
CA ASN A 34 21.58 -40.92 -26.05
C ASN A 34 20.94 -41.98 -25.11
N GLY A 35 19.59 -42.01 -25.09
CA GLY A 35 18.80 -43.25 -25.02
C GLY A 35 17.72 -43.39 -23.92
N GLY A 36 16.45 -43.21 -24.31
CA GLY A 36 15.37 -44.17 -23.98
C GLY A 36 14.51 -44.02 -22.72
N GLY A 37 13.25 -43.62 -22.92
CA GLY A 37 12.09 -44.47 -22.55
C GLY A 37 11.34 -44.25 -21.23
N GLY A 38 10.05 -43.88 -21.36
CA GLY A 38 8.95 -44.12 -20.38
C GLY A 38 8.82 -43.03 -19.31
N GLY A 39 7.70 -42.32 -19.15
CA GLY A 39 6.30 -42.74 -19.23
C GLY A 39 5.68 -42.47 -17.86
N GLY A 40 4.90 -41.40 -17.72
CA GLY A 40 4.34 -41.02 -16.42
C GLY A 40 3.46 -39.77 -16.49
N HIS A 41 2.17 -40.04 -16.71
CA HIS A 41 1.07 -39.11 -16.91
C HIS A 41 0.88 -38.08 -15.77
N ASN A 42 0.60 -36.83 -16.14
CA ASN A 42 -0.48 -36.10 -15.48
C ASN A 42 -1.22 -35.20 -16.47
N HIS A 43 -2.35 -35.70 -16.95
CA HIS A 43 -3.38 -34.92 -17.62
C HIS A 43 -4.34 -34.36 -16.56
N GLY A 44 -4.67 -33.08 -16.66
CA GLY A 44 -5.77 -32.44 -15.92
C GLY A 44 -5.33 -31.12 -15.26
N GLY A 45 -5.74 -29.94 -15.70
CA GLY A 45 -6.84 -29.64 -16.61
C GLY A 45 -6.68 -28.26 -17.24
N GLY A 46 -7.36 -28.11 -18.37
CA GLY A 46 -7.50 -26.85 -19.06
C GLY A 46 -8.21 -25.83 -18.18
N GLY A 47 -7.54 -24.71 -17.96
CA GLY A 47 -8.18 -23.45 -17.68
C GLY A 47 -7.45 -22.42 -18.52
N GLY A 48 -8.12 -21.84 -19.51
CA GLY A 48 -7.64 -20.67 -20.26
C GLY A 48 -7.55 -19.43 -19.37
N GLY A 49 -6.86 -19.55 -18.23
CA GLY A 49 -6.63 -18.47 -17.29
C GLY A 49 -5.77 -17.44 -17.97
N ARG A 50 -6.28 -16.22 -18.06
CA ARG A 50 -5.49 -15.06 -18.50
C ARG A 50 -4.15 -15.07 -17.76
N PRO A 51 -3.03 -14.74 -18.42
CA PRO A 51 -1.68 -14.88 -17.86
C PRO A 51 -1.47 -14.11 -16.53
N ASN A 52 -2.36 -13.18 -16.20
CA ASN A 52 -2.38 -12.41 -14.97
C ASN A 52 -3.35 -12.96 -13.90
N GLY A 53 -3.52 -14.29 -13.85
CA GLY A 53 -4.34 -14.97 -12.85
C GLY A 53 -5.78 -14.46 -12.77
N GLY A 54 -6.45 -14.22 -13.89
CA GLY A 54 -7.85 -13.75 -13.90
C GLY A 54 -8.04 -12.22 -13.83
N CYS A 55 -6.96 -11.44 -13.77
CA CYS A 55 -7.01 -9.98 -13.89
C CYS A 55 -6.82 -9.50 -15.35
N ASP A 56 -7.48 -8.40 -15.70
CA ASP A 56 -7.26 -7.73 -16.99
C ASP A 56 -5.84 -7.15 -17.09
N ALA A 57 -5.39 -6.84 -18.30
CA ALA A 57 -4.12 -6.13 -18.52
C ALA A 57 -4.10 -4.79 -17.76
N GLY A 58 -2.99 -4.51 -17.08
CA GLY A 58 -2.81 -3.30 -16.27
C GLY A 58 -3.44 -3.34 -14.88
N TRP A 59 -4.07 -4.44 -14.47
CA TRP A 59 -4.56 -4.65 -13.11
C TRP A 59 -3.65 -5.61 -12.36
N ARG A 60 -3.29 -5.35 -11.11
CA ARG A 60 -2.50 -6.30 -10.30
C ARG A 60 -3.43 -7.19 -9.48
N ARG A 61 -3.19 -8.50 -9.52
CA ARG A 61 -3.86 -9.45 -8.63
C ARG A 61 -3.29 -9.40 -7.21
N PHE A 62 -4.17 -9.39 -6.23
CA PHE A 62 -3.92 -9.74 -4.84
C PHE A 62 -4.82 -10.91 -4.46
N ASN A 63 -4.33 -11.79 -3.59
CA ASN A 63 -5.15 -12.84 -3.00
C ASN A 63 -5.56 -12.40 -1.60
N ARG A 64 -6.83 -12.03 -1.47
CA ARG A 64 -7.45 -11.69 -0.17
C ARG A 64 -8.07 -12.94 0.44
N PRO A 65 -8.45 -12.93 1.73
CA PRO A 65 -9.15 -14.05 2.35
C PRO A 65 -10.42 -14.47 1.58
N ASN A 66 -11.11 -13.52 0.95
CA ASN A 66 -12.34 -13.75 0.18
C ASN A 66 -12.08 -14.07 -1.31
N GLY A 67 -10.83 -14.30 -1.71
CA GLY A 67 -10.44 -14.68 -3.07
C GLY A 67 -9.61 -13.62 -3.81
N GLY A 68 -9.42 -13.87 -5.10
CA GLY A 68 -8.63 -13.00 -5.98
C GLY A 68 -9.29 -11.64 -6.21
N TRP A 69 -8.53 -10.57 -6.03
CA TRP A 69 -8.94 -9.20 -6.25
C TRP A 69 -7.94 -8.47 -7.15
N CYS A 70 -8.43 -7.77 -8.16
CA CYS A 70 -7.64 -7.03 -9.13
C CYS A 70 -7.68 -5.55 -8.77
N ILE A 71 -6.52 -4.96 -8.46
CA ILE A 71 -6.39 -3.54 -8.11
C ILE A 71 -5.71 -2.79 -9.25
N ARG A 72 -6.17 -1.57 -9.53
CA ARG A 72 -5.50 -0.63 -10.42
C ARG A 72 -5.70 0.80 -9.94
N SER A 73 -4.61 1.56 -9.92
CA SER A 73 -4.65 3.00 -9.64
C SER A 73 -4.83 3.81 -10.92
N PHE A 74 -5.48 4.96 -10.78
CA PHE A 74 -5.73 5.91 -11.86
C PHE A 74 -5.37 7.32 -11.39
N GLY A 75 -4.85 8.14 -12.31
CA GLY A 75 -4.70 9.57 -12.10
C GLY A 75 -5.99 10.32 -12.42
N GLY A 76 -6.16 11.48 -11.81
CA GLY A 76 -7.29 12.37 -12.08
C GLY A 76 -7.81 13.06 -10.82
N ARG A 77 -8.15 14.34 -10.97
CA ARG A 77 -8.69 15.18 -9.89
C ARG A 77 -10.21 15.11 -9.95
N LEU A 78 -10.78 14.16 -9.21
CA LEU A 78 -12.23 13.89 -9.22
C LEU A 78 -12.79 14.00 -7.80
N THR A 79 -14.10 14.28 -7.70
CA THR A 79 -14.85 14.03 -6.47
C THR A 79 -14.91 12.53 -6.19
N HIS A 80 -15.17 12.13 -4.93
CA HIS A 80 -15.28 10.72 -4.56
C HIS A 80 -16.33 9.99 -5.41
N ALA A 81 -17.52 10.57 -5.56
CA ALA A 81 -18.60 10.02 -6.38
C ALA A 81 -18.22 9.85 -7.86
N SER A 82 -17.50 10.82 -8.43
CA SER A 82 -17.02 10.73 -9.81
C SER A 82 -15.93 9.66 -9.96
N ALA A 83 -15.04 9.50 -8.98
CA ALA A 83 -14.04 8.44 -8.97
C ALA A 83 -14.67 7.04 -8.89
N GLU A 84 -15.72 6.87 -8.07
CA GLU A 84 -16.52 5.64 -8.02
C GLU A 84 -17.17 5.34 -9.39
N ALA A 85 -17.80 6.33 -10.01
CA ALA A 85 -18.38 6.18 -11.35
C ALA A 85 -17.34 5.78 -12.40
N GLN A 86 -16.11 6.31 -12.33
CA GLN A 86 -15.01 5.87 -13.19
C GLN A 86 -14.62 4.41 -12.94
N CYS A 87 -14.52 3.98 -11.68
CA CYS A 87 -14.28 2.56 -11.39
C CYS A 87 -15.38 1.66 -11.95
N GLN A 88 -16.65 2.06 -11.82
CA GLN A 88 -17.79 1.32 -12.35
C GLN A 88 -17.74 1.13 -13.86
N SER A 89 -17.20 2.11 -14.61
CA SER A 89 -16.98 1.99 -16.06
C SER A 89 -16.05 0.82 -16.46
N TYR A 90 -15.19 0.36 -15.54
CA TYR A 90 -14.31 -0.80 -15.73
C TYR A 90 -14.87 -2.11 -15.14
N GLY A 91 -16.13 -2.12 -14.70
CA GLY A 91 -16.70 -3.22 -13.93
C GLY A 91 -16.03 -3.39 -12.57
N ALA A 92 -15.61 -2.28 -11.96
CA ALA A 92 -14.94 -2.21 -10.67
C ALA A 92 -15.70 -1.26 -9.73
N THR A 93 -15.18 -1.10 -8.51
CA THR A 93 -15.60 -0.08 -7.53
C THR A 93 -14.33 0.54 -6.94
N LEU A 94 -14.43 1.65 -6.21
CA LEU A 94 -13.30 2.13 -5.41
C LEU A 94 -12.86 1.01 -4.47
N SER A 95 -11.57 0.68 -4.51
CA SER A 95 -11.02 -0.44 -3.75
C SER A 95 -10.79 -0.03 -2.30
N GLY A 96 -11.07 -0.95 -1.38
CA GLY A 96 -10.45 -0.93 -0.06
C GLY A 96 -9.01 -1.46 -0.11
N LEU A 97 -8.37 -1.51 1.05
CA LEU A 97 -7.02 -2.05 1.24
C LEU A 97 -7.07 -3.20 2.25
N GLN A 98 -6.52 -4.35 1.89
CA GLN A 98 -6.45 -5.51 2.79
C GLN A 98 -5.33 -5.34 3.83
N ASN A 99 -4.23 -4.69 3.46
CA ASN A 99 -3.02 -4.57 4.27
C ASN A 99 -2.04 -3.52 3.67
N MET A 100 -0.86 -3.41 4.29
CA MET A 100 0.22 -2.50 3.86
C MET A 100 0.80 -2.81 2.47
N GLU A 101 0.76 -4.05 2.01
CA GLU A 101 1.26 -4.39 0.67
C GLU A 101 0.37 -3.77 -0.41
N GLU A 102 -0.95 -3.91 -0.26
CA GLU A 102 -1.91 -3.26 -1.16
C GLU A 102 -1.80 -1.73 -1.10
N ALA A 103 -1.60 -1.17 0.10
CA ALA A 103 -1.40 0.27 0.28
C ALA A 103 -0.18 0.79 -0.50
N ARG A 104 0.97 0.12 -0.36
CA ARG A 104 2.21 0.47 -1.09
C ARG A 104 2.06 0.33 -2.59
N TYR A 105 1.38 -0.71 -3.06
CA TYR A 105 1.13 -0.87 -4.48
C TYR A 105 0.23 0.24 -5.02
N ALA A 106 -0.87 0.53 -4.33
CA ALA A 106 -1.84 1.53 -4.74
C ALA A 106 -1.18 2.91 -4.91
N THR A 107 -0.41 3.35 -3.91
CA THR A 107 0.29 4.64 -3.95
C THR A 107 1.40 4.67 -5.00
N SER A 108 2.29 3.67 -5.02
CA SER A 108 3.45 3.65 -5.93
C SER A 108 3.05 3.53 -7.40
N SER A 109 2.03 2.73 -7.72
CA SER A 109 1.52 2.59 -9.08
C SER A 109 0.74 3.83 -9.56
N ALA A 110 0.25 4.66 -8.64
CA ALA A 110 -0.44 5.89 -8.99
C ALA A 110 0.51 7.06 -9.29
N LEU A 111 1.67 7.13 -8.63
CA LEU A 111 2.65 8.22 -8.80
C LEU A 111 2.95 8.56 -10.28
N PRO A 112 3.24 7.61 -11.20
CA PRO A 112 3.50 7.94 -12.60
C PRO A 112 2.25 8.37 -13.39
N LEU A 113 1.04 8.24 -12.81
CA LEU A 113 -0.22 8.60 -13.44
C LEU A 113 -0.72 9.99 -13.02
N MET A 114 -0.09 10.59 -12.01
CA MET A 114 -0.44 11.91 -11.49
C MET A 114 0.27 13.01 -12.28
N SER A 115 -0.34 14.20 -12.31
CA SER A 115 0.30 15.43 -12.83
C SER A 115 1.33 16.04 -11.86
N SER A 116 1.52 15.43 -10.69
CA SER A 116 2.32 15.94 -9.58
C SER A 116 3.21 14.83 -9.01
N SER A 117 4.31 15.19 -8.34
CA SER A 117 5.24 14.21 -7.75
C SER A 117 4.71 13.52 -6.49
N SER A 118 3.64 14.06 -5.91
CA SER A 118 2.88 13.49 -4.80
C SER A 118 1.41 13.91 -4.89
N GLY A 119 0.57 13.26 -4.09
CA GLY A 119 -0.84 13.60 -3.96
C GLY A 119 -1.58 12.60 -3.10
N SER A 120 -2.90 12.64 -3.17
CA SER A 120 -3.79 11.76 -2.44
C SER A 120 -4.70 10.97 -3.38
N LEU A 121 -5.04 9.76 -2.97
CA LEU A 121 -5.90 8.85 -3.74
C LEU A 121 -7.19 8.55 -2.99
N TRP A 122 -8.33 8.60 -3.69
CA TRP A 122 -9.59 8.07 -3.16
C TRP A 122 -9.54 6.55 -2.98
N LEU A 123 -10.15 6.09 -1.89
CA LEU A 123 -10.38 4.68 -1.56
C LEU A 123 -11.87 4.38 -1.32
N GLY A 124 -12.22 3.10 -1.40
CA GLY A 124 -13.57 2.59 -1.17
C GLY A 124 -13.84 2.33 0.30
N ALA A 125 -13.97 3.38 1.10
CA ALA A 125 -14.39 3.31 2.48
C ALA A 125 -15.34 4.45 2.83
N HIS A 126 -16.22 4.22 3.81
CA HIS A 126 -17.11 5.23 4.34
C HIS A 126 -17.18 5.14 5.86
N ARG A 127 -17.35 6.30 6.51
CA ARG A 127 -17.60 6.36 7.95
C ARG A 127 -18.85 5.55 8.29
N THR A 128 -18.81 4.81 9.38
CA THR A 128 -19.94 4.00 9.82
C THR A 128 -21.04 4.88 10.40
N ASN A 129 -22.29 4.44 10.28
CA ASN A 129 -23.42 5.19 10.87
C ASN A 129 -23.30 5.36 12.39
N ALA A 130 -22.72 4.37 13.08
CA ALA A 130 -22.50 4.41 14.53
C ALA A 130 -21.51 5.50 14.94
N CYS A 131 -20.51 5.77 14.10
CA CYS A 131 -19.48 6.78 14.34
C CYS A 131 -19.68 8.06 13.53
N ASN A 132 -20.85 8.20 12.89
CA ASN A 132 -21.19 9.40 12.14
C ASN A 132 -21.29 10.59 13.10
N ARG A 133 -20.79 11.75 12.69
CA ARG A 133 -20.70 12.97 13.51
C ARG A 133 -20.00 12.75 14.86
N GLN A 134 -19.09 11.79 14.94
CA GLN A 134 -18.27 11.55 16.13
C GLN A 134 -16.79 11.61 15.77
N ARG A 135 -16.00 12.18 16.69
CA ARG A 135 -14.54 12.03 16.69
C ARG A 135 -14.17 10.66 17.26
N VAL A 136 -12.88 10.36 17.34
CA VAL A 136 -12.42 9.14 18.01
C VAL A 136 -12.81 9.15 19.49
N THR A 137 -13.46 8.08 19.93
CA THR A 137 -13.84 7.79 21.32
C THR A 137 -13.47 6.34 21.67
N THR A 138 -13.87 5.88 22.86
CA THR A 138 -13.79 4.47 23.26
C THR A 138 -14.66 3.56 22.39
N GLU A 139 -15.81 4.05 21.91
CA GLU A 139 -16.74 3.33 21.04
C GLU A 139 -16.33 3.47 19.57
N CYS A 140 -15.89 4.66 19.17
CA CYS A 140 -15.46 4.99 17.82
C CYS A 140 -13.94 5.08 17.74
N THR A 141 -13.32 3.94 17.54
CA THR A 141 -11.88 3.79 17.37
C THR A 141 -11.45 4.05 15.93
N PRO A 142 -10.16 4.30 15.67
CA PRO A 142 -9.65 4.35 14.29
C PRO A 142 -9.97 3.08 13.48
N GLN A 143 -10.06 1.92 14.11
CA GLN A 143 -10.25 0.64 13.42
C GLN A 143 -11.72 0.31 13.10
N ASN A 144 -12.70 0.99 13.71
CA ASN A 144 -14.13 0.71 13.48
C ASN A 144 -14.95 1.94 13.04
N SER A 145 -14.35 3.14 13.04
CA SER A 145 -15.03 4.35 12.59
C SER A 145 -15.38 4.32 11.10
N PHE A 146 -14.67 3.49 10.32
CA PHE A 146 -14.89 3.32 8.88
C PHE A 146 -15.11 1.84 8.53
N ARG A 147 -15.80 1.62 7.42
CA ARG A 147 -15.95 0.31 6.78
C ARG A 147 -15.55 0.40 5.31
N TRP A 148 -14.91 -0.65 4.80
CA TRP A 148 -14.69 -0.80 3.37
C TRP A 148 -16.01 -1.03 2.64
N THR A 149 -16.13 -0.48 1.43
CA THR A 149 -17.34 -0.54 0.61
C THR A 149 -17.19 -1.44 -0.63
N ASP A 150 -15.99 -1.96 -0.87
CA ASP A 150 -15.66 -2.71 -2.09
C ASP A 150 -16.20 -4.17 -2.12
N GLY A 151 -16.80 -4.62 -1.02
CA GLY A 151 -17.36 -5.97 -0.87
C GLY A 151 -16.32 -7.09 -0.86
N SER A 152 -15.02 -6.78 -0.82
CA SER A 152 -13.93 -7.76 -0.90
C SER A 152 -12.98 -7.67 0.30
N THR A 153 -12.64 -6.46 0.71
CA THR A 153 -11.73 -6.21 1.83
C THR A 153 -12.36 -6.67 3.13
N SER A 154 -11.61 -7.41 3.95
CA SER A 154 -12.06 -7.86 5.27
C SER A 154 -11.09 -7.46 6.38
N GLY A 155 -11.60 -7.40 7.61
CA GLY A 155 -10.81 -6.97 8.77
C GLY A 155 -10.37 -5.51 8.72
N THR A 156 -9.38 -5.17 9.54
CA THR A 156 -8.97 -3.78 9.79
C THR A 156 -7.50 -3.51 9.47
N ALA A 157 -6.75 -4.50 8.97
CA ALA A 157 -5.31 -4.39 8.74
C ALA A 157 -4.92 -3.36 7.66
N GLY A 158 -5.85 -2.98 6.78
CA GLY A 158 -5.63 -1.89 5.82
C GLY A 158 -6.01 -0.50 6.31
N PHE A 159 -6.58 -0.35 7.51
CA PHE A 159 -6.83 0.96 8.12
C PHE A 159 -5.53 1.54 8.71
N LEU A 160 -4.66 1.97 7.80
CA LEU A 160 -3.30 2.44 8.08
C LEU A 160 -3.30 3.95 8.30
N TRP A 161 -3.90 4.41 9.39
CA TRP A 161 -4.09 5.84 9.66
C TRP A 161 -2.78 6.60 9.88
N SER A 162 -2.77 7.86 9.43
CA SER A 162 -1.79 8.84 9.88
C SER A 162 -1.95 9.11 11.38
N GLN A 163 -0.96 9.72 11.99
CA GLN A 163 -1.05 10.10 13.41
C GLN A 163 -2.28 10.98 13.64
N ALA A 164 -3.03 10.68 14.71
CA ALA A 164 -4.27 11.34 15.10
C ALA A 164 -5.47 11.17 14.14
N GLN A 165 -5.37 10.31 13.11
CA GLN A 165 -6.48 10.02 12.20
C GLN A 165 -7.19 8.69 12.54
N PRO A 166 -8.48 8.53 12.19
CA PRO A 166 -9.37 9.53 11.62
C PRO A 166 -9.88 10.51 12.69
N ASP A 167 -9.85 11.81 12.43
CA ASP A 167 -10.18 12.82 13.45
C ASP A 167 -11.60 13.38 13.35
N ASN A 168 -12.27 13.18 12.20
CA ASN A 168 -13.55 13.79 11.86
C ASN A 168 -13.59 15.31 12.12
N ALA A 169 -12.54 16.03 11.79
CA ALA A 169 -12.49 17.48 11.78
C ALA A 169 -13.53 18.15 10.85
N TYR A 170 -13.51 19.49 10.84
CA TYR A 170 -14.32 20.35 9.97
C TYR A 170 -15.82 20.00 9.98
N ASP A 171 -16.50 20.32 11.08
CA ASP A 171 -17.94 20.07 11.32
C ASP A 171 -18.38 18.59 11.35
N LEU A 172 -17.43 17.69 11.55
CA LEU A 172 -17.67 16.24 11.68
C LEU A 172 -18.30 15.64 10.41
N LYS A 173 -17.83 16.08 9.23
CA LYS A 173 -18.33 15.68 7.90
C LYS A 173 -17.30 14.89 7.08
N GLN A 174 -16.23 14.42 7.71
CA GLN A 174 -15.18 13.68 7.01
C GLN A 174 -15.57 12.20 6.94
N ASP A 175 -16.37 11.89 5.93
CA ASP A 175 -17.00 10.58 5.76
C ASP A 175 -16.28 9.67 4.77
N CYS A 176 -15.26 10.18 4.07
CA CYS A 176 -14.47 9.46 3.07
C CYS A 176 -12.99 9.37 3.48
N ILE A 177 -12.25 8.44 2.86
CA ILE A 177 -10.81 8.24 3.12
C ILE A 177 -9.99 8.54 1.88
N ILE A 178 -8.86 9.20 2.09
CA ILE A 178 -7.76 9.27 1.13
C ILE A 178 -6.50 8.59 1.67
N ILE A 179 -5.62 8.15 0.77
CA ILE A 179 -4.28 7.67 1.11
C ILE A 179 -3.21 8.58 0.49
N THR A 180 -2.17 8.90 1.26
CA THR A 180 -1.05 9.74 0.82
C THR A 180 -0.11 8.95 -0.10
N ALA A 181 -0.03 9.36 -1.36
CA ALA A 181 0.91 8.84 -2.36
C ALA A 181 2.09 9.80 -2.53
N ALA A 182 3.26 9.39 -2.06
CA ALA A 182 4.49 10.17 -2.15
C ALA A 182 5.72 9.23 -2.13
N ARG A 183 6.90 9.77 -2.46
CA ARG A 183 8.19 9.04 -2.35
C ARG A 183 8.84 9.13 -0.96
N GLY A 184 8.21 9.88 -0.05
CA GLY A 184 8.61 10.05 1.34
C GLY A 184 7.60 10.96 2.06
N PRO A 185 7.80 11.23 3.36
CA PRO A 185 6.85 12.02 4.15
C PRO A 185 6.69 13.43 3.59
N LEU A 186 5.46 13.92 3.61
CA LEU A 186 5.10 15.28 3.20
C LEU A 186 4.89 16.16 4.43
N THR A 187 5.36 17.40 4.41
CA THR A 187 5.03 18.39 5.44
C THR A 187 4.06 19.41 4.87
N VAL A 188 2.85 19.48 5.43
CA VAL A 188 1.81 20.43 5.03
C VAL A 188 1.28 21.11 6.27
N LYS A 189 1.30 22.45 6.30
CA LYS A 189 0.86 23.27 7.44
C LYS A 189 1.49 22.82 8.79
N ASN A 190 2.79 22.55 8.79
CA ASN A 190 3.56 22.06 9.94
C ASN A 190 3.14 20.66 10.47
N VAL A 191 2.36 19.89 9.69
CA VAL A 191 2.01 18.51 10.00
C VAL A 191 2.73 17.58 9.04
N VAL A 192 3.34 16.52 9.59
CA VAL A 192 4.00 15.46 8.81
C VAL A 192 2.98 14.39 8.44
N TRP A 193 2.89 14.09 7.16
CA TRP A 193 2.02 13.09 6.56
C TRP A 193 2.87 11.99 5.92
N PRO A 194 3.02 10.84 6.58
CA PRO A 194 3.78 9.73 6.02
C PRO A 194 3.10 9.17 4.78
N GLU A 195 3.90 8.64 3.86
CA GLU A 195 3.40 7.90 2.71
C GLU A 195 2.65 6.62 3.13
N ASN A 196 1.73 6.17 2.29
CA ASN A 196 0.93 4.96 2.53
C ASN A 196 0.10 5.05 3.82
N ARG A 197 -0.25 6.27 4.26
CA ARG A 197 -1.11 6.50 5.41
C ARG A 197 -2.40 7.21 5.03
N LEU A 198 -3.43 6.85 5.76
CA LEU A 198 -4.80 7.30 5.58
C LEU A 198 -5.07 8.61 6.29
N ASP A 199 -6.02 9.34 5.76
CA ASP A 199 -6.63 10.55 6.32
C ASP A 199 -8.12 10.52 5.98
N ASP A 200 -8.98 10.89 6.92
CA ASP A 200 -10.39 11.08 6.63
C ASP A 200 -10.65 12.50 6.15
N VAL A 201 -11.56 12.63 5.21
CA VAL A 201 -11.83 13.88 4.52
C VAL A 201 -13.30 13.96 4.11
N ASP A 202 -13.78 15.17 3.83
CA ASP A 202 -15.10 15.35 3.24
C ASP A 202 -15.13 14.65 1.87
N CYS A 203 -16.18 13.89 1.58
CA CYS A 203 -16.34 13.22 0.30
C CYS A 203 -16.39 14.20 -0.91
N ALA A 204 -16.71 15.46 -0.64
CA ALA A 204 -16.74 16.57 -1.58
C ALA A 204 -15.51 17.49 -1.47
N LEU A 205 -14.32 16.94 -1.19
CA LEU A 205 -13.08 17.71 -1.19
C LEU A 205 -12.89 18.52 -2.48
N ASP A 206 -12.33 19.72 -2.29
CA ASP A 206 -12.05 20.66 -3.37
C ASP A 206 -11.01 20.07 -4.34
N SER A 207 -11.47 19.71 -5.53
CA SER A 207 -10.62 19.21 -6.61
C SER A 207 -9.73 20.28 -7.25
N THR A 208 -9.70 21.52 -6.73
CA THR A 208 -8.84 22.63 -7.18
C THR A 208 -7.65 22.91 -6.25
N GLU A 209 -7.56 22.26 -5.08
CA GLU A 209 -6.43 22.42 -4.16
C GLU A 209 -5.08 22.02 -4.79
N VAL A 210 -4.04 22.84 -4.64
CA VAL A 210 -2.69 22.59 -5.24
C VAL A 210 -1.63 22.17 -4.23
N SER A 211 -2.05 21.76 -3.03
CA SER A 211 -1.18 21.23 -1.99
C SER A 211 -0.45 19.94 -2.45
N PRO A 212 0.74 19.62 -1.90
CA PRO A 212 1.39 18.32 -2.11
C PRO A 212 0.53 17.10 -1.74
N ARG A 213 -0.53 17.31 -0.94
CA ARG A 213 -1.52 16.30 -0.54
C ARG A 213 -2.85 16.40 -1.30
N ALA A 214 -2.96 17.28 -2.30
CA ALA A 214 -4.18 17.42 -3.07
C ALA A 214 -4.61 16.09 -3.70
N LEU A 215 -5.91 15.96 -3.95
CA LEU A 215 -6.44 14.81 -4.69
C LEU A 215 -5.80 14.77 -6.07
N ALA A 216 -5.25 13.60 -6.42
CA ALA A 216 -4.51 13.38 -7.65
C ALA A 216 -4.89 12.09 -8.37
N GLY A 217 -5.70 11.24 -7.73
CA GLY A 217 -6.13 9.98 -8.32
C GLY A 217 -7.10 9.20 -7.44
N TYR A 218 -7.29 7.94 -7.81
CA TYR A 218 -8.19 7.01 -7.16
C TYR A 218 -7.78 5.56 -7.42
N VAL A 219 -8.21 4.64 -6.57
CA VAL A 219 -7.87 3.22 -6.66
C VAL A 219 -9.12 2.42 -6.93
N CYS A 220 -9.14 1.66 -8.03
CA CYS A 220 -10.26 0.77 -8.37
C CYS A 220 -9.92 -0.69 -8.08
N GLY A 221 -10.95 -1.47 -7.77
CA GLY A 221 -10.86 -2.88 -7.41
C GLY A 221 -12.00 -3.70 -8.02
N LYS A 222 -11.71 -4.91 -8.48
CA LYS A 222 -12.74 -5.88 -8.92
C LYS A 222 -12.32 -7.32 -8.70
N LYS A 223 -13.29 -8.23 -8.63
CA LYS A 223 -13.03 -9.67 -8.47
C LYS A 223 -12.24 -10.21 -9.67
N ALA A 224 -11.24 -11.06 -9.39
CA ALA A 224 -10.55 -11.79 -10.45
C ALA A 224 -11.50 -12.81 -11.10
N ARG A 225 -11.38 -12.97 -12.43
CA ARG A 225 -12.20 -13.88 -13.23
C ARG A 225 -11.66 -15.30 -13.27
#